data_AF-A0A0P1NUU4-F1
#
_entry.id   AF-A0A0P1NUU4-F1
#
_cell.length_a   1.000
_cell.length_b   1.000
_cell.length_c   1.000
_cell.angle_alpha   90.00
_cell.angle_beta   90.00
_cell.angle_gamma   90.00
#
_symmetry.space_group_name_H-M   'P 1'
#
loop_
_entity.id
_entity.type
_entity.pdbx_description
1 polymer ?
#
loop_
_entity_poly.entity_id
_entity_poly.type
_entity_poly.pdbx_seq_one_letter_code
_entity_poly.pdbx_strand_id
1 'polypeptide(L)'
;MELKKNMSLIFSDEEAEKLLAESFSKLNKLEREVRLQQKSYEEIYRQYKINQEKFKHIPAILPLKGGLTSKFGYRKHPILGIWAMHEGIDLVVDVGTPVYATGDGVVSYVGYRGRYGLIVEIDHGFGYVTLYAHLSRALVREGQKVKRGDKIALSGATGLVTAPHLHYEVWKDGIPQNPINYFFEDVDPAKYKELVQELNNKSNGG
;
A
#
# COMPACT_ATOMS: atom_id res chain seq x y z
N MET A 1 -14.31 -2.11 -73.10
CA MET A 1 -13.10 -2.92 -73.42
C MET A 1 -11.80 -2.17 -73.09
N GLU A 2 -11.83 -0.83 -72.93
CA GLU A 2 -10.65 0.00 -72.54
C GLU A 2 -10.35 0.06 -71.03
N LEU A 3 -11.35 -0.09 -70.15
CA LEU A 3 -11.11 -0.08 -68.69
C LEU A 3 -10.30 -1.27 -68.16
N LYS A 4 -10.38 -2.43 -68.84
CA LYS A 4 -9.53 -3.60 -68.53
C LYS A 4 -8.12 -3.48 -69.12
N LYS A 5 -7.93 -2.62 -70.12
CA LYS A 5 -6.66 -2.45 -70.83
C LYS A 5 -5.73 -1.44 -70.14
N ASN A 6 -6.29 -0.48 -69.41
CA ASN A 6 -5.51 0.51 -68.65
C ASN A 6 -5.08 0.02 -67.25
N MET A 7 -5.63 -1.10 -66.76
CA MET A 7 -5.24 -1.69 -65.48
C MET A 7 -4.18 -2.80 -65.61
N SER A 8 -3.94 -3.31 -66.84
CA SER A 8 -2.86 -4.28 -67.12
C SER A 8 -1.53 -3.60 -67.47
N LEU A 9 -1.42 -2.28 -67.28
CA LEU A 9 -0.28 -1.45 -67.70
C LEU A 9 0.42 -0.75 -66.53
N ILE A 10 0.09 -1.12 -65.28
CA ILE A 10 0.58 -0.41 -64.09
C ILE A 10 1.38 -1.31 -63.14
N PHE A 11 1.20 -2.65 -63.16
CA PHE A 11 2.06 -3.62 -62.47
C PHE A 11 2.01 -4.95 -63.23
N SER A 12 3.14 -5.66 -63.32
CA SER A 12 3.15 -7.07 -63.74
C SER A 12 2.38 -7.92 -62.70
N ASP A 13 1.72 -9.01 -63.13
CA ASP A 13 0.98 -9.91 -62.20
C ASP A 13 1.87 -10.38 -61.03
N GLU A 14 3.17 -10.54 -61.27
CA GLU A 14 4.19 -10.91 -60.28
C GLU A 14 4.46 -9.78 -59.25
N GLU A 15 4.46 -8.51 -59.67
CA GLU A 15 4.57 -7.36 -58.76
C GLU A 15 3.32 -7.18 -57.90
N ALA A 16 2.14 -7.44 -58.46
CA ALA A 16 0.88 -7.41 -57.73
C ALA A 16 0.84 -8.51 -56.65
N GLU A 17 1.25 -9.74 -56.99
CA GLU A 17 1.36 -10.85 -56.03
C GLU A 17 2.36 -10.56 -54.91
N LYS A 18 3.53 -9.99 -55.26
CA LYS A 18 4.54 -9.63 -54.27
C LYS A 18 4.04 -8.55 -53.30
N LEU A 19 3.38 -7.51 -53.82
CA LEU A 19 2.80 -6.45 -52.99
C LEU A 19 1.69 -6.97 -52.06
N LEU A 20 0.85 -7.89 -52.56
CA LEU A 20 -0.16 -8.59 -51.77
C LEU A 20 0.47 -9.42 -50.65
N ALA A 21 1.48 -10.23 -50.96
CA ALA A 21 2.20 -11.05 -49.98
C ALA A 21 2.86 -10.19 -48.88
N GLU A 22 3.50 -9.09 -49.27
CA GLU A 22 4.08 -8.13 -48.32
C GLU A 22 3.01 -7.47 -47.44
N SER A 23 1.85 -7.13 -48.02
CA SER A 23 0.74 -6.52 -47.29
C SER A 23 0.14 -7.48 -46.26
N PHE A 24 -0.08 -8.75 -46.62
CA PHE A 24 -0.53 -9.78 -45.68
C PHE A 24 0.49 -10.01 -44.55
N SER A 25 1.79 -10.03 -44.87
CA SER A 25 2.84 -10.15 -43.85
C SER A 25 2.83 -8.97 -42.88
N LYS A 26 2.69 -7.74 -43.38
CA LYS A 26 2.55 -6.53 -42.56
C LYS A 26 1.29 -6.55 -41.69
N LEU A 27 0.15 -6.98 -42.23
CA LEU A 27 -1.11 -7.11 -41.49
C LEU A 27 -0.99 -8.15 -40.37
N ASN A 28 -0.41 -9.32 -40.64
CA ASN A 28 -0.19 -10.35 -39.62
C ASN A 28 0.74 -9.85 -38.50
N LYS A 29 1.78 -9.08 -38.86
CA LYS A 29 2.67 -8.46 -37.88
C LYS A 29 1.93 -7.43 -37.03
N LEU A 30 1.14 -6.55 -37.65
CA LEU A 30 0.36 -5.54 -36.96
C LEU A 30 -0.70 -6.17 -36.04
N GLU A 31 -1.40 -7.22 -36.49
CA GLU A 31 -2.37 -7.95 -35.68
C GLU A 31 -1.70 -8.52 -34.42
N ARG A 32 -0.51 -9.11 -34.57
CA ARG A 32 0.27 -9.62 -33.45
C ARG A 32 0.69 -8.50 -32.49
N GLU A 33 1.16 -7.38 -33.00
CA GLU A 33 1.54 -6.21 -32.19
C GLU A 33 0.34 -5.65 -31.40
N VAL A 34 -0.80 -5.44 -32.07
CA VAL A 34 -2.04 -4.97 -31.44
C VAL A 34 -2.47 -5.95 -30.34
N ARG A 35 -2.43 -7.25 -30.60
CA ARG A 35 -2.79 -8.28 -29.61
C ARG A 35 -1.86 -8.28 -28.40
N LEU A 36 -0.55 -8.10 -28.59
CA LEU A 36 0.41 -8.00 -27.49
C LEU A 36 0.18 -6.73 -26.67
N GLN A 37 -0.07 -5.60 -27.34
CA GLN A 37 -0.31 -4.33 -26.69
C GLN A 37 -1.62 -4.31 -25.90
N GLN A 38 -2.67 -4.96 -26.42
CA GLN A 38 -3.94 -5.10 -25.72
C GLN A 38 -3.78 -5.94 -24.43
N LYS A 39 -3.05 -7.06 -24.47
CA LYS A 39 -2.74 -7.84 -23.26
C LYS A 39 -1.94 -7.03 -22.23
N SER A 40 -0.97 -6.25 -22.68
CA SER A 40 -0.19 -5.37 -21.82
C SER A 40 -1.08 -4.31 -21.15
N TYR A 41 -1.99 -3.70 -21.91
CA TYR A 41 -2.94 -2.73 -21.40
C TYR A 41 -3.91 -3.32 -20.36
N GLU A 42 -4.44 -4.51 -20.63
CA GLU A 42 -5.31 -5.23 -19.70
C GLU A 42 -4.60 -5.52 -18.37
N GLU A 43 -3.34 -5.94 -18.41
CA GLU A 43 -2.55 -6.19 -17.21
C GLU A 43 -2.26 -4.90 -16.42
N ILE A 44 -1.86 -3.82 -17.09
CA ILE A 44 -1.67 -2.52 -16.45
C ILE A 44 -2.96 -2.04 -15.77
N TYR A 45 -4.09 -2.17 -16.45
CA TYR A 45 -5.39 -1.76 -15.90
C TYR A 45 -5.79 -2.61 -14.69
N ARG A 46 -5.50 -3.92 -14.72
CA ARG A 46 -5.68 -4.81 -13.58
C ARG A 46 -4.81 -4.40 -12.39
N GLN A 47 -3.52 -4.16 -12.62
CA GLN A 47 -2.59 -3.73 -11.57
C GLN A 47 -2.98 -2.37 -11.00
N TYR A 48 -3.44 -1.44 -11.83
CA TYR A 48 -3.96 -0.15 -11.38
C TYR A 48 -5.13 -0.34 -10.40
N LYS A 49 -6.11 -1.18 -10.72
CA LYS A 49 -7.23 -1.46 -9.82
C LYS A 49 -6.79 -2.10 -8.49
N ILE A 50 -5.88 -3.07 -8.55
CA ILE A 50 -5.35 -3.72 -7.34
C ILE A 50 -4.61 -2.70 -6.47
N ASN A 51 -3.80 -1.85 -7.08
CA ASN A 51 -3.05 -0.82 -6.38
C ASN A 51 -3.98 0.20 -5.72
N GLN A 52 -5.04 0.63 -6.41
CA GLN A 52 -6.05 1.55 -5.85
C GLN A 52 -6.70 0.99 -4.58
N GLU A 53 -7.07 -0.29 -4.56
CA GLU A 53 -7.58 -0.92 -3.34
C GLU A 53 -6.48 -1.04 -2.27
N LYS A 54 -5.30 -1.55 -2.64
CA LYS A 54 -4.16 -1.68 -1.73
C LYS A 54 -3.83 -0.37 -1.00
N PHE A 55 -3.90 0.78 -1.68
CA PHE A 55 -3.61 2.08 -1.06
C PHE A 55 -4.52 2.43 0.12
N LYS A 56 -5.77 1.96 0.14
CA LYS A 56 -6.69 2.18 1.27
C LYS A 56 -6.30 1.35 2.49
N HIS A 57 -5.72 0.18 2.26
CA HIS A 57 -5.30 -0.79 3.28
C HIS A 57 -3.92 -0.48 3.89
N ILE A 58 -3.08 0.32 3.22
CA ILE A 58 -1.80 0.75 3.80
C ILE A 58 -2.08 1.59 5.06
N PRO A 59 -1.42 1.34 6.20
CA PRO A 59 -1.64 2.07 7.45
C PRO A 59 -0.99 3.46 7.44
N ALA A 60 -1.51 4.36 6.60
CA ALA A 60 -0.80 5.54 6.12
C ALA A 60 -0.97 6.82 6.96
N ILE A 61 -1.76 6.78 8.03
CA ILE A 61 -2.01 7.93 8.91
C ILE A 61 -1.52 7.68 10.32
N LEU A 62 -1.36 8.75 11.10
CA LEU A 62 -1.12 8.64 12.53
C LEU A 62 -2.38 8.09 13.24
N PRO A 63 -2.22 7.16 14.19
CA PRO A 63 -3.34 6.58 14.94
C PRO A 63 -3.96 7.58 15.93
N LEU A 64 -3.23 8.63 16.31
CA LEU A 64 -3.69 9.77 17.09
C LEU A 64 -2.71 10.94 16.98
N LYS A 65 -3.11 12.12 17.45
CA LYS A 65 -2.20 13.27 17.62
C LYS A 65 -1.57 13.20 19.00
N GLY A 66 -0.28 12.87 19.07
CA GLY A 66 0.48 12.73 20.31
C GLY A 66 1.97 12.95 20.10
N GLY A 67 2.72 13.12 21.19
CA GLY A 67 4.16 13.29 21.12
C GLY A 67 4.87 11.95 20.95
N LEU A 68 5.71 11.80 19.93
CA LEU A 68 6.56 10.61 19.75
C LEU A 68 7.62 10.55 20.86
N THR A 69 7.53 9.56 21.74
CA THR A 69 8.45 9.43 22.88
C THR A 69 9.40 8.25 22.76
N SER A 70 9.01 7.20 22.06
CA SER A 70 9.90 6.08 21.78
C SER A 70 9.83 5.63 20.33
N LYS A 71 11.01 5.37 19.76
CA LYS A 71 11.17 4.95 18.37
C LYS A 71 11.29 3.44 18.28
N PHE A 72 10.98 2.90 17.11
CA PHE A 72 11.22 1.52 16.72
C PHE A 72 12.72 1.17 16.79
N GLY A 73 13.04 -0.07 17.16
CA GLY A 73 14.41 -0.60 17.14
C GLY A 73 14.93 -1.11 18.49
N TYR A 74 16.16 -1.61 18.50
CA TYR A 74 16.81 -2.13 19.71
C TYR A 74 17.13 -1.02 20.70
N ARG A 75 16.62 -1.16 21.92
CA ARG A 75 16.86 -0.20 23.01
C ARG A 75 16.85 -0.88 24.38
N LYS A 76 17.38 -0.19 25.38
CA LYS A 76 17.22 -0.62 26.78
C LYS A 76 15.76 -0.44 27.19
N HIS A 77 15.12 -1.53 27.60
CA HIS A 77 13.75 -1.54 28.06
C HIS A 77 13.64 -0.71 29.36
N PRO A 78 12.75 0.29 29.45
CA PRO A 78 12.73 1.26 30.55
C PRO A 78 12.42 0.62 31.90
N ILE A 79 11.58 -0.41 31.91
CA ILE A 79 11.17 -1.11 33.14
C ILE A 79 12.11 -2.27 33.49
N LEU A 80 12.39 -3.18 32.55
CA LEU A 80 13.21 -4.36 32.81
C LEU A 80 14.72 -4.11 32.81
N GLY A 81 15.18 -2.98 32.26
CA GLY A 81 16.61 -2.65 32.16
C GLY A 81 17.41 -3.51 31.17
N ILE A 82 16.79 -4.43 30.45
CA ILE A 82 17.43 -5.29 29.44
C ILE A 82 17.39 -4.66 28.05
N TRP A 83 18.33 -5.03 27.18
CA TRP A 83 18.23 -4.69 25.75
C TRP A 83 17.15 -5.55 25.10
N ALA A 84 16.18 -4.90 24.46
CA ALA A 84 15.08 -5.55 23.77
C ALA A 84 14.73 -4.80 22.48
N MET A 85 14.20 -5.53 21.50
CA MET A 85 13.63 -4.93 20.31
C MET A 85 12.31 -4.23 20.65
N HIS A 86 12.17 -2.98 20.25
CA HIS A 86 10.89 -2.27 20.29
C HIS A 86 10.22 -2.36 18.92
N GLU A 87 9.15 -3.14 18.84
CA GLU A 87 8.48 -3.54 17.59
C GLU A 87 7.52 -2.46 17.04
N GLY A 88 7.43 -1.32 17.72
CA GLY A 88 6.57 -0.20 17.34
C GLY A 88 7.11 1.16 17.76
N ILE A 89 6.18 2.10 17.94
CA ILE A 89 6.42 3.43 18.50
C ILE A 89 5.52 3.68 19.71
N ASP A 90 6.00 4.54 20.60
CA ASP A 90 5.23 5.02 21.74
C ASP A 90 4.85 6.49 21.51
N LEU A 91 3.56 6.79 21.62
CA LEU A 91 2.98 8.13 21.51
C LEU A 91 2.39 8.54 22.86
N VAL A 92 3.02 9.49 23.55
CA VAL A 92 2.49 9.99 24.83
C VAL A 92 1.25 10.83 24.61
N VAL A 93 0.20 10.46 25.35
CA VAL A 93 -1.13 11.07 25.34
C VAL A 93 -1.83 10.79 26.66
N ASP A 94 -2.81 11.62 27.00
CA ASP A 94 -3.66 11.39 28.16
C ASP A 94 -4.55 10.15 27.96
N VAL A 95 -4.92 9.51 29.08
CA VAL A 95 -5.91 8.42 29.09
C VAL A 95 -7.24 8.93 28.51
N GLY A 96 -7.87 8.12 27.67
CA GLY A 96 -9.14 8.48 27.05
C GLY A 96 -9.00 9.22 25.72
N THR A 97 -7.78 9.47 25.24
CA THR A 97 -7.57 10.08 23.92
C THR A 97 -8.05 9.13 22.82
N PRO A 98 -8.87 9.60 21.86
CA PRO A 98 -9.34 8.76 20.76
C PRO A 98 -8.20 8.19 19.91
N VAL A 99 -8.29 6.89 19.64
CA VAL A 99 -7.38 6.14 18.75
C VAL A 99 -8.14 5.77 17.47
N TYR A 100 -7.50 5.94 16.32
CA TYR A 100 -8.08 5.76 15.00
C TYR A 100 -7.39 4.65 14.22
N ALA A 101 -8.15 3.92 13.40
CA ALA A 101 -7.61 2.95 12.46
C ALA A 101 -6.76 3.65 11.39
N THR A 102 -5.56 3.17 11.15
CA THR A 102 -4.60 3.81 10.23
C THR A 102 -4.78 3.38 8.76
N GLY A 103 -5.57 2.34 8.51
CA GLY A 103 -5.94 1.82 7.20
C GLY A 103 -7.28 1.10 7.23
N ASP A 104 -7.83 0.80 6.06
CA ASP A 104 -9.02 -0.04 5.94
C ASP A 104 -8.70 -1.48 6.33
N GLY A 105 -9.59 -2.16 7.04
CA GLY A 105 -9.31 -3.52 7.50
C GLY A 105 -10.45 -4.18 8.27
N VAL A 106 -10.12 -5.32 8.87
CA VAL A 106 -10.99 -6.10 9.75
C VAL A 106 -10.29 -6.27 11.08
N VAL A 107 -10.99 -5.99 12.18
CA VAL A 107 -10.47 -6.21 13.53
C VAL A 107 -10.21 -7.69 13.74
N SER A 108 -8.95 -8.10 13.85
CA SER A 108 -8.53 -9.50 14.00
C SER A 108 -8.56 -9.94 15.46
N TYR A 109 -8.32 -9.03 16.40
CA TYR A 109 -8.28 -9.35 17.83
C TYR A 109 -8.64 -8.15 18.71
N VAL A 110 -9.38 -8.39 19.80
CA VAL A 110 -9.64 -7.41 20.87
C VAL A 110 -9.55 -8.09 22.23
N GLY A 111 -8.59 -7.71 23.05
CA GLY A 111 -8.44 -8.34 24.37
C GLY A 111 -7.17 -7.96 25.11
N TYR A 112 -6.99 -8.53 26.30
CA TYR A 112 -5.77 -8.33 27.10
C TYR A 112 -4.66 -9.29 26.67
N ARG A 113 -3.48 -8.76 26.32
CA ARG A 113 -2.32 -9.55 25.89
C ARG A 113 -1.08 -9.23 26.71
N GLY A 114 -0.97 -9.84 27.88
CA GLY A 114 0.22 -9.76 28.74
C GLY A 114 0.69 -8.32 28.99
N ARG A 115 1.94 -8.02 28.59
CA ARG A 115 2.59 -6.71 28.82
C ARG A 115 1.96 -5.58 28.03
N TYR A 116 1.30 -5.87 26.90
CA TYR A 116 0.60 -4.87 26.09
C TYR A 116 -0.68 -4.34 26.75
N GLY A 117 -1.20 -5.02 27.78
CA GLY A 117 -2.49 -4.65 28.35
C GLY A 117 -3.62 -4.92 27.37
N LEU A 118 -4.64 -4.06 27.36
CA LEU A 118 -5.74 -4.14 26.41
C LEU A 118 -5.25 -3.69 25.03
N ILE A 119 -5.51 -4.52 24.03
CA ILE A 119 -5.13 -4.25 22.65
C ILE A 119 -6.32 -4.32 21.70
N VAL A 120 -6.15 -3.65 20.56
CA VAL A 120 -6.91 -3.88 19.32
C VAL A 120 -5.90 -4.21 18.24
N GLU A 121 -6.19 -5.24 17.44
CA GLU A 121 -5.40 -5.64 16.29
C GLU A 121 -6.28 -5.58 15.04
N ILE A 122 -5.75 -5.04 13.94
CA ILE A 122 -6.48 -4.89 12.67
C ILE A 122 -5.66 -5.54 11.56
N ASP A 123 -6.28 -6.52 10.89
CA ASP A 123 -5.78 -7.07 9.63
C ASP A 123 -6.29 -6.19 8.48
N HIS A 124 -5.36 -5.52 7.81
CA HIS A 124 -5.65 -4.66 6.66
C HIS A 124 -5.63 -5.44 5.34
N GLY A 125 -5.33 -6.74 5.35
CA GLY A 125 -5.06 -7.50 4.14
C GLY A 125 -3.75 -7.06 3.48
N PHE A 126 -3.45 -7.68 2.33
CA PHE A 126 -2.18 -7.48 1.63
C PHE A 126 -0.94 -7.71 2.51
N GLY A 127 -1.07 -8.47 3.61
CA GLY A 127 0.00 -8.73 4.58
C GLY A 127 0.24 -7.63 5.62
N TYR A 128 -0.61 -6.59 5.67
CA TYR A 128 -0.49 -5.52 6.68
C TYR A 128 -1.33 -5.81 7.92
N VAL A 129 -0.72 -5.71 9.09
CA VAL A 129 -1.41 -5.76 10.38
C VAL A 129 -0.97 -4.59 11.25
N THR A 130 -1.92 -3.99 11.98
CA THR A 130 -1.59 -2.96 12.99
C THR A 130 -2.04 -3.38 14.36
N LEU A 131 -1.24 -3.03 15.36
CA LEU A 131 -1.51 -3.32 16.78
C LEU A 131 -1.53 -2.02 17.57
N TYR A 132 -2.57 -1.85 18.38
CA TYR A 132 -2.79 -0.69 19.24
C TYR A 132 -2.87 -1.21 20.68
N ALA A 133 -1.96 -0.77 21.54
CA ALA A 133 -1.83 -1.31 22.90
C ALA A 133 -1.93 -0.26 24.00
N HIS A 134 -1.93 -0.75 25.24
CA HIS A 134 -2.09 0.02 26.46
C HIS A 134 -3.43 0.77 26.54
N LEU A 135 -4.44 0.29 25.82
CA LEU A 135 -5.74 0.95 25.68
C LEU A 135 -6.49 0.96 27.01
N SER A 136 -7.32 1.97 27.24
CA SER A 136 -8.26 1.98 28.36
C SER A 136 -9.58 1.29 27.99
N ARG A 137 -9.96 1.39 26.71
CA ARG A 137 -11.22 0.85 26.20
C ARG A 137 -11.14 0.59 24.71
N ALA A 138 -11.62 -0.58 24.27
CA ALA A 138 -11.93 -0.85 22.87
C ALA A 138 -13.35 -0.37 22.54
N LEU A 139 -13.52 0.23 21.37
CA LEU A 139 -14.82 0.69 20.84
C LEU A 139 -15.30 -0.17 19.67
N VAL A 140 -14.53 -1.22 19.33
CA VAL A 140 -14.78 -2.17 18.26
C VAL A 140 -14.70 -3.60 18.79
N ARG A 141 -15.14 -4.56 17.98
CA ARG A 141 -15.11 -6.00 18.29
C ARG A 141 -14.45 -6.79 17.18
N GLU A 142 -13.99 -7.99 17.49
CA GLU A 142 -13.43 -8.93 16.50
C GLU A 142 -14.40 -9.17 15.33
N GLY A 143 -13.84 -9.26 14.12
CA GLY A 143 -14.60 -9.39 12.87
C GLY A 143 -15.24 -8.09 12.35
N GLN A 144 -15.18 -6.98 13.11
CA GLN A 144 -15.72 -5.70 12.65
C GLN A 144 -14.86 -5.11 11.53
N LYS A 145 -15.50 -4.69 10.43
CA LYS A 145 -14.85 -3.90 9.38
C LYS A 145 -14.67 -2.46 9.85
N VAL A 146 -13.50 -1.90 9.60
CA VAL A 146 -13.15 -0.52 9.92
C VAL A 146 -12.51 0.14 8.71
N LYS A 147 -12.74 1.44 8.57
CA LYS A 147 -12.10 2.28 7.59
C LYS A 147 -10.99 3.10 8.21
N ARG A 148 -10.03 3.52 7.39
CA ARG A 148 -9.03 4.51 7.79
C ARG A 148 -9.72 5.74 8.40
N GLY A 149 -9.28 6.13 9.59
CA GLY A 149 -9.85 7.26 10.33
C GLY A 149 -11.05 6.90 11.22
N ASP A 150 -11.52 5.65 11.20
CA ASP A 150 -12.56 5.22 12.15
C ASP A 150 -11.99 5.21 13.57
N LYS A 151 -12.77 5.69 14.53
CA LYS A 151 -12.41 5.66 15.95
C LYS A 151 -12.58 4.23 16.48
N ILE A 152 -11.49 3.62 16.89
CA ILE A 152 -11.46 2.19 17.28
C ILE A 152 -11.32 1.95 18.78
N ALA A 153 -10.71 2.89 19.50
CA ALA A 153 -10.39 2.72 20.91
C ALA A 153 -10.14 4.06 21.60
N LEU A 154 -9.90 3.99 22.90
CA LEU A 154 -9.39 5.08 23.72
C LEU A 154 -8.03 4.66 24.30
N SER A 155 -7.04 5.56 24.24
CA SER A 155 -5.72 5.37 24.85
C SER A 155 -5.84 5.15 26.36
N GLY A 156 -4.82 4.56 26.97
CA GLY A 156 -4.83 4.28 28.39
C GLY A 156 -3.44 4.10 28.98
N ALA A 157 -3.40 3.30 30.04
CA ALA A 157 -2.20 2.90 30.74
C ALA A 157 -2.31 1.45 31.22
N THR A 158 -2.97 0.57 30.44
CA THR A 158 -3.12 -0.84 30.81
C THR A 158 -1.88 -1.65 30.44
N GLY A 159 -1.63 -2.76 31.14
CA GLY A 159 -0.43 -3.57 30.92
C GLY A 159 0.78 -3.01 31.66
N LEU A 160 1.97 -3.26 31.12
CA LEU A 160 3.23 -2.89 31.77
C LEU A 160 3.76 -1.57 31.23
N VAL A 161 3.27 -0.47 31.79
CA VAL A 161 3.64 0.90 31.41
C VAL A 161 4.00 1.76 32.62
N THR A 162 4.82 2.79 32.42
CA THR A 162 5.17 3.77 33.47
C THR A 162 4.29 5.02 33.46
N ALA A 163 3.69 5.34 32.30
CA ALA A 163 2.83 6.50 32.11
C ALA A 163 1.84 6.24 30.95
N PRO A 164 0.72 6.98 30.88
CA PRO A 164 -0.21 6.90 29.76
C PRO A 164 0.46 7.18 28.40
N HIS A 165 0.27 6.26 27.47
CA HIS A 165 0.70 6.39 26.07
C HIS A 165 -0.04 5.36 25.21
N LEU A 166 -0.01 5.57 23.89
CA LEU A 166 -0.35 4.56 22.92
C LEU A 166 0.93 3.89 22.44
N HIS A 167 0.98 2.56 22.55
CA HIS A 167 1.96 1.77 21.83
C HIS A 167 1.34 1.31 20.49
N TYR A 168 2.04 1.57 19.39
CA TYR A 168 1.54 1.34 18.03
C TYR A 168 2.57 0.60 17.18
N GLU A 169 2.16 -0.50 16.57
CA GLU A 169 3.00 -1.33 15.70
C GLU A 169 2.40 -1.45 14.30
N VAL A 170 3.28 -1.59 13.31
CA VAL A 170 2.93 -1.96 11.94
C VAL A 170 3.70 -3.22 11.58
N TRP A 171 3.00 -4.21 11.08
CA TRP A 171 3.57 -5.49 10.64
C TRP A 171 3.32 -5.67 9.15
N LYS A 172 4.31 -6.24 8.46
CA LYS A 172 4.23 -6.61 7.06
C LYS A 172 4.70 -8.04 6.88
N ASP A 173 3.80 -8.90 6.41
CA ASP A 173 4.07 -10.33 6.15
C ASP A 173 4.70 -11.03 7.37
N GLY A 174 4.20 -10.69 8.57
CA GLY A 174 4.68 -11.23 9.86
C GLY A 174 5.98 -10.59 10.39
N ILE A 175 6.50 -9.55 9.75
CA ILE A 175 7.73 -8.86 10.16
C ILE A 175 7.40 -7.46 10.69
N PRO A 176 7.85 -7.08 11.91
CA PRO A 176 7.69 -5.72 12.43
C PRO A 176 8.34 -4.69 11.51
N GLN A 177 7.64 -3.60 11.25
CA GLN A 177 8.10 -2.48 10.45
C GLN A 177 8.20 -1.24 11.31
N ASN A 178 9.11 -0.33 10.97
CA ASN A 178 9.14 0.98 11.60
C ASN A 178 7.88 1.78 11.18
N PRO A 179 6.94 2.08 12.10
CA PRO A 179 5.69 2.77 11.76
C PRO A 179 5.91 4.17 11.16
N ILE A 180 7.03 4.83 11.47
CA ILE A 180 7.36 6.16 10.94
C ILE A 180 7.42 6.16 9.41
N ASN A 181 7.79 5.04 8.79
CA ASN A 181 7.89 4.91 7.33
C ASN A 181 6.53 4.85 6.62
N TYR A 182 5.43 4.79 7.38
CA TYR A 182 4.07 4.73 6.84
C TYR A 182 3.33 6.05 6.97
N PHE A 183 3.82 6.98 7.79
CA PHE A 183 3.23 8.31 7.91
C PHE A 183 3.68 9.16 6.74
N PHE A 184 2.97 9.01 5.63
CA PHE A 184 3.11 9.91 4.51
C PHE A 184 2.15 11.07 4.79
N GLU A 185 2.68 12.23 5.16
CA GLU A 185 1.90 13.48 5.01
C GLU A 185 1.35 13.48 3.58
N ASP A 186 0.04 13.65 3.45
CA ASP A 186 -0.76 13.49 2.22
C ASP A 186 0.06 13.82 0.98
N VAL A 187 0.68 12.80 0.36
CA VAL A 187 1.39 13.01 -0.88
C VAL A 187 0.31 13.13 -1.93
N ASP A 188 -0.01 14.38 -2.25
CA ASP A 188 -0.82 14.74 -3.40
C ASP A 188 -0.42 13.84 -4.58
N PRO A 189 -1.37 13.13 -5.23
CA PRO A 189 -1.09 12.32 -6.41
C PRO A 189 -0.23 13.02 -7.47
N ALA A 190 -0.34 14.35 -7.60
CA ALA A 190 0.52 15.15 -8.46
C ALA A 190 1.99 15.14 -7.99
N LYS A 191 2.22 15.31 -6.69
CA LYS A 191 3.56 15.33 -6.06
C LYS A 191 4.22 13.95 -6.07
N TYR A 192 3.43 12.87 -5.97
CA TYR A 192 3.93 11.50 -6.15
C TYR A 192 4.41 11.26 -7.58
N LYS A 193 3.68 11.76 -8.58
CA LYS A 193 4.05 11.66 -9.99
C LYS A 193 5.35 12.40 -10.30
N GLU A 194 5.53 13.59 -9.72
CA GLU A 194 6.80 14.35 -9.79
C GLU A 194 7.97 13.58 -9.16
N LEU A 195 7.78 13.01 -7.96
CA LEU A 195 8.82 12.22 -7.29
C LEU A 195 9.25 10.99 -8.11
N VAL A 196 8.30 10.27 -8.71
CA VAL A 196 8.60 9.12 -9.58
C VAL A 196 9.35 9.54 -10.84
N GLN A 197 9.01 10.70 -11.42
CA GLN A 197 9.75 11.25 -12.55
C GLN A 197 11.19 11.66 -12.17
N GLU A 198 11.39 12.27 -11.00
CA GLU A 198 12.72 12.62 -10.51
C GLU A 198 13.60 11.39 -10.23
N LEU A 199 13.03 10.33 -9.65
CA LEU A 199 13.76 9.09 -9.37
C LEU A 199 14.17 8.38 -10.66
N ASN A 200 13.29 8.30 -11.66
CA ASN A 200 13.61 7.71 -12.96
C ASN A 200 14.63 8.52 -13.76
N ASN A 201 14.65 9.85 -13.59
CA ASN A 201 15.64 10.72 -14.23
C ASN A 201 17.03 10.60 -13.57
N LYS A 202 17.09 10.37 -12.26
CA LYS A 202 18.37 10.14 -11.55
C LYS A 202 19.00 8.77 -11.85
N SER A 203 18.20 7.77 -12.23
CA SER A 203 18.71 6.44 -12.62
C SER A 203 19.31 6.38 -14.03
N ASN A 204 19.05 7.40 -14.88
CA ASN A 204 19.60 7.49 -16.24
C ASN A 204 20.80 8.47 -16.35
N GLY A 205 21.33 8.96 -15.22
CA GLY A 205 22.42 9.92 -15.15
C GLY A 205 23.62 9.45 -14.32
N GLY A 206 23.82 8.15 -14.16
CA GLY A 206 24.98 7.53 -13.51
C GLY A 206 25.80 6.71 -14.48
#